data_AF-A0A078F6P0-F1
#
_entry.id   AF-A0A078F6P0-F1
#
_cell.length_a   1.000
_cell.length_b   1.000
_cell.length_c   1.000
_cell.angle_alpha   90.00
_cell.angle_beta   90.00
_cell.angle_gamma   90.00
#
_symmetry.space_group_name_H-M   'P 1'
#
loop_
_entity.id
_entity.type
_entity.pdbx_description
1 polymer ?
#
loop_
_entity_poly.entity_id
_entity_poly.type
_entity_poly.pdbx_seq_one_letter_code
_entity_poly.pdbx_strand_id
1 'polypeptide(L)'
;MSLINSYDPELKSKATEILKKFDKYWDGLKNLNKMLIVATVFDPSKKLELVKLCLEGLYGNDTVEYNEMFDSLITVLRSLFKEYSTRLGGGTDPDDQSSQPNKTSESSREQSIERMEIVDDCVGYKRIDVRYYL
;
A
#
# COMPACT_ATOMS: atom_id res chain seq x y z
N MET A 1 7.97 22.54 -15.61
CA MET A 1 6.81 23.27 -16.18
C MET A 1 5.57 22.44 -15.97
N SER A 2 4.50 22.99 -15.37
CA SER A 2 3.26 22.25 -15.12
C SER A 2 2.56 21.89 -16.44
N LEU A 3 2.11 20.64 -16.58
CA LEU A 3 1.48 20.12 -17.81
C LEU A 3 0.18 20.84 -18.19
N ILE A 4 -0.50 21.46 -17.20
CA ILE A 4 -1.70 22.28 -17.44
C ILE A 4 -1.40 23.57 -18.22
N ASN A 5 -0.12 23.97 -18.30
CA ASN A 5 0.34 25.13 -19.03
C ASN A 5 1.07 24.73 -20.33
N SER A 6 0.86 23.51 -20.81
CA SER A 6 1.42 23.05 -22.09
C SER A 6 0.93 23.90 -23.26
N TYR A 7 1.80 24.12 -24.25
CA TYR A 7 1.45 24.72 -25.54
C TYR A 7 0.67 23.76 -26.43
N ASP A 8 0.81 22.45 -26.20
CA ASP A 8 -0.02 21.43 -26.85
C ASP A 8 -1.43 21.46 -26.23
N PRO A 9 -2.47 21.81 -27.02
CA PRO A 9 -3.83 21.97 -26.52
C PRO A 9 -4.46 20.65 -26.08
N GLU A 10 -4.11 19.52 -26.71
CA GLU A 10 -4.64 18.21 -26.34
C GLU A 10 -4.02 17.76 -25.01
N LEU A 11 -2.70 17.91 -24.87
CA LEU A 11 -2.00 17.61 -23.62
C LEU A 11 -2.50 18.48 -22.46
N LYS A 12 -2.68 19.79 -22.72
CA LYS A 12 -3.24 20.73 -21.74
C LYS A 12 -4.64 20.33 -21.30
N SER A 13 -5.50 19.94 -22.25
CA SER A 13 -6.87 19.51 -21.97
C SER A 13 -6.88 18.28 -21.06
N LYS A 14 -6.11 17.24 -21.41
CA LYS A 14 -6.00 16.01 -20.60
C LYS A 14 -5.45 16.29 -19.20
N ALA A 15 -4.39 17.09 -19.10
CA ALA A 15 -3.81 17.48 -17.80
C ALA A 15 -4.84 18.21 -16.92
N THR A 16 -5.65 19.09 -17.52
CA THR A 16 -6.71 19.82 -16.80
C THR A 16 -7.81 18.87 -16.31
N GLU A 17 -8.22 17.89 -17.11
CA GLU A 17 -9.23 16.90 -16.70
C GLU A 17 -8.74 16.02 -15.54
N ILE A 18 -7.48 15.58 -15.59
CA ILE A 18 -6.86 14.80 -14.51
C ILE A 18 -6.82 15.63 -13.22
N LEU A 19 -6.38 16.88 -13.29
CA LEU A 19 -6.36 17.78 -12.13
C LEU A 19 -7.76 17.98 -11.54
N LYS A 20 -8.76 18.21 -12.38
CA LYS A 20 -10.15 18.35 -11.93
C LYS A 20 -10.66 17.11 -11.18
N LYS A 21 -10.29 15.91 -11.62
CA LYS A 21 -10.63 14.66 -10.92
C LYS A 21 -9.86 14.52 -9.62
N PHE A 22 -8.58 14.90 -9.60
CA PHE A 22 -7.77 14.93 -8.39
C PHE A 22 -8.44 15.82 -7.35
N ASP A 23 -8.67 17.10 -7.67
CA ASP A 23 -9.31 18.06 -6.78
C ASP A 23 -10.65 17.53 -6.31
N LYS A 24 -11.51 17.01 -7.19
CA LYS A 24 -12.82 16.45 -6.80
C LYS A 24 -12.76 15.40 -5.69
N TYR A 25 -11.73 14.54 -5.65
CA TYR A 25 -11.64 13.48 -4.66
C TYR A 25 -10.64 13.75 -3.53
N TRP A 26 -9.78 14.76 -3.69
CA TRP A 26 -8.74 15.20 -2.77
C TRP A 26 -8.96 16.64 -2.25
N ASP A 27 -10.17 17.21 -2.38
CA ASP A 27 -10.51 18.59 -1.97
C ASP A 27 -10.50 18.79 -0.45
N GLY A 28 -9.30 18.79 0.12
CA GLY A 28 -9.05 19.02 1.54
C GLY A 28 -9.64 17.96 2.48
N LEU A 29 -9.36 18.12 3.77
CA LEU A 29 -9.79 17.17 4.82
C LEU A 29 -11.32 17.02 4.94
N LYS A 30 -12.08 18.03 4.51
CA LYS A 30 -13.55 18.04 4.62
C LYS A 30 -14.23 17.26 3.50
N ASN A 31 -13.72 17.32 2.27
CA ASN A 31 -14.34 16.68 1.10
C ASN A 31 -13.51 15.51 0.54
N LEU A 32 -12.42 15.13 1.21
CA LEU A 32 -11.61 13.97 0.87
C LEU A 32 -12.45 12.69 0.84
N ASN A 33 -12.31 11.92 -0.24
CA ASN A 33 -12.81 10.55 -0.29
C ASN A 33 -11.92 9.65 0.59
N LYS A 34 -12.43 9.28 1.77
CA LYS A 34 -11.73 8.41 2.73
C LYS A 34 -11.28 7.08 2.13
N MET A 35 -11.98 6.56 1.11
CA MET A 35 -11.59 5.32 0.43
C MET A 35 -10.23 5.44 -0.27
N LEU A 36 -9.86 6.65 -0.73
CA LEU A 36 -8.55 6.88 -1.32
C LEU A 36 -7.42 6.80 -0.28
N ILE A 37 -7.66 7.28 0.95
CA ILE A 37 -6.71 7.10 2.05
C ILE A 37 -6.56 5.63 2.41
N VAL A 38 -7.67 4.90 2.51
CA VAL A 38 -7.65 3.45 2.76
C VAL A 38 -6.86 2.72 1.67
N ALA A 39 -7.06 3.07 0.39
CA ALA A 39 -6.30 2.51 -0.71
C ALA A 39 -4.80 2.82 -0.58
N THR A 40 -4.41 4.03 -0.18
CA THR A 40 -3.01 4.40 0.07
C THR A 40 -2.40 3.61 1.24
N VAL A 41 -3.16 3.38 2.32
CA VAL A 41 -2.71 2.55 3.45
C VAL A 41 -2.50 1.09 3.02
N PHE A 42 -3.36 0.58 2.15
CA PHE A 42 -3.24 -0.78 1.63
C PHE A 42 -2.26 -0.94 0.47
N ASP A 43 -1.75 0.16 -0.10
CA ASP A 43 -0.75 0.14 -1.16
C ASP A 43 0.54 -0.53 -0.67
N PRO A 44 0.87 -1.76 -1.13
CA PRO A 44 2.05 -2.49 -0.68
C PRO A 44 3.35 -1.74 -0.97
N SER A 45 3.37 -0.90 -2.01
CA SER A 45 4.57 -0.13 -2.39
C SER A 45 4.94 0.93 -1.35
N LYS A 46 3.96 1.41 -0.58
CA LYS A 46 4.15 2.42 0.47
C LYS A 46 4.54 1.82 1.82
N LYS A 47 4.29 0.52 2.02
CA LYS A 47 4.59 -0.16 3.29
C LYS A 47 6.09 -0.20 3.58
N LEU A 48 6.92 -0.42 2.56
CA LEU A 48 8.37 -0.44 2.74
C LEU A 48 8.93 0.95 3.08
N GLU A 49 8.39 2.01 2.46
CA GLU A 49 8.73 3.40 2.80
C GLU A 49 8.36 3.76 4.23
N LEU A 50 7.20 3.29 4.72
CA LEU A 50 6.84 3.46 6.12
C LEU A 50 7.86 2.79 7.05
N VAL A 51 8.27 1.56 6.75
CA VAL A 51 9.30 0.86 7.54
C VAL A 51 10.62 1.62 7.51
N LYS A 52 10.99 2.18 6.35
CA LYS A 52 12.18 3.02 6.20
C LYS A 52 12.14 4.20 7.18
N LEU A 53 11.05 4.97 7.19
CA LEU A 53 10.84 6.09 8.11
C LEU A 53 10.88 5.64 9.58
N CYS A 54 10.35 4.47 9.90
CA CYS A 54 10.42 3.92 11.25
C CYS A 54 11.86 3.56 11.66
N LEU A 55 12.63 2.92 10.78
CA LEU A 55 14.03 2.57 11.03
C LEU A 55 14.90 3.82 11.16
N GLU A 56 14.69 4.82 10.30
CA GLU A 56 15.31 6.15 10.40
C GLU A 56 15.02 6.80 11.77
N GLY A 57 13.80 6.67 12.26
CA GLY A 57 13.42 7.19 13.58
C GLY A 57 14.03 6.43 14.77
N LEU A 58 14.28 5.13 14.63
CA LEU A 58 14.83 4.26 15.68
C LEU A 58 16.36 4.31 15.76
N TYR A 59 17.01 4.26 14.61
CA TYR A 59 18.47 4.10 14.50
C TYR A 59 19.18 5.35 13.97
N GLY A 60 18.44 6.34 13.46
CA GLY A 60 19.01 7.46 12.72
C GLY A 60 19.24 7.13 11.25
N ASN A 61 19.30 8.17 10.41
CA ASN A 61 19.57 8.00 8.99
C ASN A 61 21.01 7.53 8.76
N ASP A 62 21.17 6.61 7.82
CA ASP A 62 22.47 6.12 7.33
C ASP A 62 23.40 5.53 8.41
N THR A 63 22.85 5.05 9.52
CA THR A 63 23.62 4.32 10.53
C THR A 63 23.86 2.88 10.12
N VAL A 64 24.86 2.23 10.75
CA VAL A 64 25.19 0.83 10.46
C VAL A 64 23.99 -0.07 10.79
N GLU A 65 23.38 0.15 11.96
CA GLU A 65 22.23 -0.59 12.46
C GLU A 65 21.01 -0.43 11.55
N TYR A 66 20.78 0.77 11.02
CA TYR A 66 19.73 1.04 10.04
C TYR A 66 19.93 0.18 8.78
N ASN A 67 21.13 0.21 8.19
CA ASN A 67 21.43 -0.48 6.94
C ASN A 67 21.33 -2.00 7.11
N GLU A 68 21.91 -2.54 8.19
CA GLU A 68 21.87 -3.98 8.49
C GLU A 68 20.43 -4.49 8.68
N MET A 69 19.61 -3.75 9.43
CA MET A 69 18.21 -4.11 9.64
C MET A 69 17.39 -4.03 8.35
N PHE A 70 17.61 -2.99 7.54
CA PHE A 70 16.90 -2.83 6.28
C PHE A 70 17.29 -3.92 5.26
N ASP A 71 18.58 -4.25 5.14
CA ASP A 71 19.05 -5.33 4.27
C ASP A 71 18.50 -6.71 4.69
N SER A 72 18.47 -6.97 6.00
CA SER A 72 17.85 -8.17 6.57
C SER A 72 16.36 -8.27 6.20
N LEU A 73 15.62 -7.17 6.36
CA LEU A 73 14.20 -7.10 5.97
C LEU A 73 14.00 -7.41 4.48
N ILE A 74 14.77 -6.76 3.60
CA ILE A 74 14.69 -6.98 2.15
C ILE A 74 15.03 -8.44 1.81
N THR A 75 16.00 -9.03 2.49
CA THR A 75 16.38 -10.44 2.32
C THR A 75 15.23 -11.37 2.65
N VAL A 76 14.55 -11.16 3.79
CA VAL A 76 13.36 -11.93 4.19
C VAL A 76 12.23 -11.76 3.18
N LEU A 77 11.93 -10.53 2.75
CA LEU A 77 10.88 -10.25 1.76
C LEU A 77 11.15 -10.96 0.43
N ARG A 78 12.39 -10.93 -0.06
CA ARG A 78 12.80 -11.65 -1.28
C ARG A 78 12.65 -13.17 -1.13
N SER A 79 13.02 -13.72 0.03
CA SER A 79 12.85 -15.14 0.33
C SER A 79 11.38 -15.55 0.32
N LEU A 80 10.51 -14.78 0.98
CA LEU A 80 9.07 -15.01 0.99
C LEU A 80 8.47 -14.93 -0.42
N PHE A 81 8.88 -13.94 -1.21
CA PHE A 81 8.42 -13.81 -2.60
C PHE A 81 8.84 -14.99 -3.47
N LYS A 82 10.09 -15.46 -3.31
CA LYS A 82 10.60 -16.64 -4.02
C LYS A 82 9.78 -17.88 -3.67
N GLU A 83 9.53 -18.11 -2.39
CA GLU A 83 8.74 -19.24 -1.88
C GLU A 83 7.27 -19.18 -2.34
N TYR A 84 6.67 -17.99 -2.39
CA TYR A 84 5.34 -17.80 -2.95
C TYR A 84 5.30 -18.14 -4.45
N SER A 85 6.28 -17.62 -5.21
CA SER A 85 6.35 -17.80 -6.65
C SER A 85 6.57 -19.26 -7.06
N THR A 86 7.37 -20.03 -6.30
CA THR A 86 7.57 -21.46 -6.55
C THR A 86 6.30 -22.27 -6.31
N ARG A 87 5.49 -21.89 -5.32
CA ARG A 87 4.21 -22.55 -5.02
C ARG A 87 3.12 -22.24 -6.03
N LEU A 88 3.09 -21.02 -6.57
CA LEU A 88 2.10 -20.61 -7.58
C LEU A 88 2.46 -21.13 -8.99
N GLY A 89 3.75 -21.21 -9.31
CA GLY A 89 4.25 -21.66 -10.61
C GLY A 89 4.40 -23.18 -10.78
N GLY A 90 4.11 -23.97 -9.74
CA GLY A 90 4.26 -25.44 -9.75
C GLY A 90 3.01 -26.21 -10.20
N GLY A 91 2.01 -25.54 -10.76
CA GLY A 91 0.70 -26.14 -11.08
C GLY A 91 0.12 -25.79 -12.45
N THR A 92 0.95 -25.42 -13.43
CA THR A 92 0.50 -25.36 -14.84
C THR A 92 1.16 -26.50 -15.61
N ASP A 93 0.43 -27.60 -15.74
CA ASP A 93 0.61 -28.52 -16.85
C ASP A 93 0.48 -27.73 -18.17
N PRO A 94 1.33 -27.98 -19.18
CA PRO A 94 1.25 -27.32 -20.46
C PRO A 94 0.26 -28.04 -21.38
N ASP A 95 -1.01 -28.17 -20.96
CA ASP A 95 -2.12 -28.47 -21.87
C ASP A 95 -3.46 -28.20 -21.17
N ASP A 96 -4.04 -27.01 -21.35
CA ASP A 96 -5.49 -26.89 -21.30
C ASP A 96 -5.92 -25.62 -22.06
N GLN A 97 -6.07 -25.79 -23.38
CA GLN A 97 -6.94 -24.90 -24.15
C GLN A 97 -8.39 -25.23 -23.78
N SER A 98 -9.15 -24.23 -23.31
CA SER A 98 -10.50 -23.89 -23.79
C SER A 98 -11.45 -23.40 -22.69
N SER A 99 -11.97 -22.19 -22.95
CA SER A 99 -13.33 -21.71 -22.65
C SER A 99 -13.75 -21.39 -21.21
N GLN A 100 -14.13 -20.12 -21.03
CA GLN A 100 -15.07 -19.68 -19.99
C GLN A 100 -16.33 -20.57 -19.99
N PRO A 101 -16.98 -20.74 -18.83
CA PRO A 101 -18.22 -19.98 -18.63
C PRO A 101 -18.44 -19.46 -17.20
N ASN A 102 -19.18 -18.35 -17.13
CA ASN A 102 -19.87 -17.85 -15.94
C ASN A 102 -20.64 -18.96 -15.21
N LYS A 103 -20.61 -18.94 -13.86
CA LYS A 103 -21.83 -19.07 -13.02
C LYS A 103 -21.56 -18.69 -11.57
N THR A 104 -22.40 -17.78 -11.10
CA THR A 104 -22.66 -17.38 -9.71
C THR A 104 -22.95 -18.59 -8.81
N SER A 105 -22.43 -18.57 -7.59
CA SER A 105 -22.96 -19.38 -6.48
C SER A 105 -22.67 -18.68 -5.15
N GLU A 106 -23.74 -18.23 -4.50
CA GLU A 106 -23.76 -17.85 -3.08
C GLU A 106 -23.42 -19.08 -2.22
N SER A 107 -22.58 -18.90 -1.20
CA SER A 107 -22.54 -19.83 -0.07
C SER A 107 -22.08 -19.10 1.18
N SER A 108 -23.01 -18.95 2.11
CA SER A 108 -22.86 -18.44 3.47
C SER A 108 -21.84 -19.25 4.28
N ARG A 109 -20.89 -18.58 4.94
CA ARG A 109 -20.23 -19.08 6.15
C ARG A 109 -19.98 -17.90 7.10
N GLU A 110 -20.84 -17.77 8.09
CA GLU A 110 -20.57 -17.00 9.29
C GLU A 110 -19.51 -17.77 10.11
N GLN A 111 -18.36 -17.16 10.34
CA GLN A 111 -17.43 -17.57 11.38
C GLN A 111 -17.24 -16.40 12.34
N SER A 112 -17.59 -16.68 13.60
CA SER A 112 -17.53 -15.83 14.78
C SER A 112 -16.26 -14.98 14.87
N ILE A 113 -16.44 -13.65 14.93
CA ILE A 113 -15.41 -12.71 15.34
C ILE A 113 -15.37 -12.76 16.87
N GLU A 114 -14.41 -13.49 17.43
CA GLU A 114 -14.08 -13.39 18.84
C GLU A 114 -13.40 -12.02 19.07
N ARG A 115 -14.03 -11.15 19.88
CA ARG A 115 -13.48 -9.83 20.21
C ARG A 115 -12.20 -10.04 21.03
N MET A 116 -11.04 -9.80 20.43
CA MET A 116 -9.80 -9.68 21.17
C MET A 116 -9.77 -8.32 21.86
N GLU A 117 -9.99 -8.32 23.17
CA GLU A 117 -9.90 -7.12 24.01
C GLU A 117 -8.43 -6.67 24.07
N ILE A 118 -8.17 -5.43 23.64
CA ILE A 118 -6.84 -4.82 23.75
C ILE A 118 -6.65 -4.44 25.22
N VAL A 119 -5.84 -5.21 25.93
CA VAL A 119 -5.40 -4.86 27.29
C VAL A 119 -4.42 -3.68 27.17
N ASP A 120 -4.87 -2.52 27.64
CA ASP A 120 -4.08 -1.29 27.73
C ASP A 120 -3.06 -1.43 28.86
N ASP A 121 -1.91 -2.04 28.57
CA ASP A 121 -0.77 -2.00 29.48
C ASP A 121 0.09 -0.79 29.12
N CYS A 122 -0.12 0.28 29.88
CA CYS A 122 0.53 1.58 29.79
C CYS A 122 2.06 1.49 29.99
N VAL A 123 2.81 1.08 28.97
CA VAL A 123 4.27 1.26 28.94
C VAL A 123 4.71 1.79 27.58
N GLY A 124 4.82 3.12 27.48
CA GLY A 124 5.90 3.77 26.72
C GLY A 124 5.77 3.98 25.21
N TYR A 125 4.61 3.81 24.58
CA TYR A 125 4.47 4.18 23.15
C TYR A 125 4.45 5.70 22.97
N LYS A 126 5.58 6.28 22.54
CA LYS A 126 5.61 7.66 22.02
C LYS A 126 4.79 7.71 20.73
N ARG A 127 3.72 8.52 20.72
CA ARG A 127 2.89 8.72 19.53
C ARG A 127 3.72 9.35 18.40
N ILE A 128 3.65 8.74 17.22
CA ILE A 128 4.39 9.14 16.00
C ILE A 128 3.56 10.14 15.15
N ASP A 129 2.33 10.43 15.58
CA ASP A 129 1.36 11.32 14.92
C ASP A 129 1.85 12.77 14.72
N VAL A 130 2.84 13.22 15.49
CA VAL A 130 3.33 14.61 15.43
C VAL A 130 4.30 14.88 14.28
N ARG A 131 4.90 13.86 13.64
CA ARG A 131 5.92 14.08 12.59
C ARG A 131 5.36 14.34 11.19
N TYR A 132 4.05 14.21 10.97
CA TYR A 132 3.43 14.33 9.65
C TYR A 132 2.93 15.75 9.29
N TYR A 133 3.26 16.78 10.08
CA TYR A 133 2.75 18.15 9.91
C TYR A 133 3.83 19.23 9.71
N LEU A 134 4.97 18.90 9.09
CA LEU A 134 5.94 19.88 8.60
C LEU A 134 6.17 19.74 7.10
#